data_AF-A0A3C0K731-F1
#
_entry.id   AF-A0A3C0K731-F1
#
_cell.length_a   1.000
_cell.length_b   1.000
_cell.length_c   1.000
_cell.angle_alpha   90.00
_cell.angle_beta   90.00
_cell.angle_gamma   90.00
#
_symmetry.space_group_name_H-M   'P 1'
#
loop_
_entity.id
_entity.type
_entity.pdbx_description
1 polymer ?
#
loop_
_entity_poly.entity_id
_entity_poly.type
_entity_poly.pdbx_seq_one_letter_code
_entity_poly.pdbx_strand_id
1 'polypeptide(L)'
;MNKKPTLIEDLSQLARASVATVVFGFTVFLIGMFPVIINLDLNPGVGILQLVVILLGIGMMTIGGYAYAYETRHKTMVRRLREDIGLRLMATGYVVCAVSGLADVLGIGSHNIPSGLPFFGLWQSIGLIMGLIFIAIGVLLYSQRYSPDHNN
;
A
#
# COMPACT_ATOMS: atom_id res chain seq x y z
N MET A 1 -34.61 -7.69 20.35
CA MET A 1 -34.93 -7.62 18.90
C MET A 1 -33.62 -7.40 18.15
N ASN A 2 -33.01 -8.48 17.66
CA ASN A 2 -31.73 -8.43 16.95
C ASN A 2 -31.99 -7.88 15.53
N LYS A 3 -31.63 -6.63 15.29
CA LYS A 3 -31.76 -5.99 13.98
C LYS A 3 -30.79 -6.71 13.05
N LYS A 4 -31.29 -7.63 12.22
CA LYS A 4 -30.47 -8.24 11.18
C LYS A 4 -29.93 -7.09 10.32
N PRO A 5 -28.62 -6.98 10.14
CA PRO A 5 -28.09 -5.90 9.33
C PRO A 5 -28.66 -6.05 7.92
N THR A 6 -29.14 -4.95 7.37
CA THR A 6 -29.56 -4.91 5.97
C THR A 6 -28.28 -4.88 5.13
N LEU A 7 -28.21 -5.63 4.02
CA LEU A 7 -26.97 -5.74 3.23
C LEU A 7 -26.37 -4.38 2.82
N ILE A 8 -27.20 -3.34 2.71
CA ILE A 8 -26.76 -1.98 2.37
C ILE A 8 -26.00 -1.34 3.55
N GLU A 9 -26.44 -1.58 4.78
CA GLU A 9 -25.82 -1.10 6.00
C GLU A 9 -24.46 -1.76 6.25
N ASP A 10 -24.36 -3.07 5.99
CA ASP A 10 -23.09 -3.82 6.06
C ASP A 10 -22.06 -3.31 5.04
N LEU A 11 -22.47 -3.11 3.78
CA LEU A 11 -21.58 -2.58 2.74
C LEU A 11 -21.06 -1.17 3.08
N SER A 12 -21.88 -0.33 3.73
CA SER A 12 -21.47 1.00 4.16
C SER A 12 -20.44 0.96 5.31
N GLN A 13 -20.62 0.06 6.26
CA GLN A 13 -19.68 -0.12 7.37
C GLN A 13 -18.34 -0.68 6.90
N LEU A 14 -18.38 -1.67 6.02
CA LEU A 14 -17.22 -2.28 5.39
C LEU A 14 -16.44 -1.22 4.56
N ALA A 15 -17.12 -0.46 3.69
CA ALA A 15 -16.50 0.63 2.92
C ALA A 15 -15.79 1.66 3.81
N ARG A 16 -16.41 2.03 4.93
CA ARG A 16 -15.80 2.93 5.92
C ARG A 16 -14.59 2.30 6.60
N ALA A 17 -14.65 1.02 6.95
CA ALA A 17 -13.54 0.30 7.56
C ALA A 17 -12.34 0.20 6.59
N SER A 18 -12.59 -0.03 5.31
CA SER A 18 -11.56 -0.05 4.28
C SER A 18 -10.86 1.31 4.11
N VAL A 19 -11.63 2.40 4.04
CA VAL A 19 -11.07 3.76 4.00
C VAL A 19 -10.29 4.07 5.29
N ALA A 20 -10.82 3.69 6.45
CA ALA A 20 -10.11 3.86 7.72
C ALA A 20 -8.78 3.08 7.74
N THR A 21 -8.75 1.89 7.15
CA THR A 21 -7.53 1.07 7.02
C THR A 21 -6.50 1.76 6.13
N VAL A 22 -6.91 2.40 5.02
CA VAL A 22 -6.00 3.18 4.16
C VAL A 22 -5.43 4.39 4.92
N VAL A 23 -6.27 5.14 5.63
CA VAL A 23 -5.85 6.32 6.40
C VAL A 23 -4.89 5.91 7.53
N PHE A 24 -5.19 4.81 8.22
CA PHE A 24 -4.32 4.25 9.25
C PHE A 24 -2.98 3.78 8.66
N GLY A 25 -3.02 3.07 7.52
CA GLY A 25 -1.82 2.66 6.79
C GLY A 25 -0.94 3.84 6.38
N PHE A 26 -1.55 4.93 5.90
CA PHE A 26 -0.84 6.17 5.57
C PHE A 26 -0.20 6.81 6.80
N THR A 27 -0.88 6.78 7.95
CA THR A 27 -0.32 7.28 9.22
C THR A 27 0.91 6.48 9.62
N VAL A 28 0.85 5.14 9.54
CA VAL A 28 1.98 4.26 9.83
C VAL A 28 3.13 4.48 8.85
N PHE A 29 2.83 4.68 7.57
CA PHE A 29 3.82 5.04 6.56
C PHE A 29 4.56 6.35 6.92
N LEU A 30 3.85 7.39 7.36
CA LEU A 30 4.45 8.66 7.78
C LEU A 30 5.35 8.50 9.02
N ILE A 31 4.93 7.66 9.98
CA ILE A 31 5.76 7.33 11.16
C ILE A 31 7.07 6.67 10.72
N GLY A 32 7.01 5.75 9.77
CA GLY A 32 8.20 5.14 9.17
C GLY A 32 9.04 6.13 8.37
N MET A 33 8.43 7.10 7.67
CA MET A 33 9.17 8.10 6.90
C MET A 33 9.94 9.08 7.79
N PHE A 34 9.36 9.44 8.94
CA PHE A 34 9.94 10.41 9.88
C PHE A 34 10.20 9.79 11.26
N PRO A 35 11.16 8.86 11.39
CA PRO A 35 11.48 8.22 12.67
C PRO A 35 12.01 9.22 13.71
N VAL A 36 12.50 10.38 13.25
CA VAL A 36 12.98 11.49 14.10
C VAL A 36 11.88 12.05 14.99
N ILE A 37 10.61 12.02 14.56
CA ILE A 37 9.47 12.59 15.31
C ILE A 37 9.16 11.75 16.56
N ILE A 38 9.49 10.46 16.55
CA ILE A 38 9.19 9.52 17.62
C ILE A 38 10.41 9.17 18.49
N ASN A 39 11.54 9.90 18.34
CA ASN A 39 12.79 9.59 19.04
C ASN A 39 13.19 8.10 18.89
N LEU A 40 12.96 7.53 17.71
CA LEU A 40 13.49 6.21 17.36
C LEU A 40 14.99 6.43 17.13
N ASP A 41 15.76 6.27 18.21
CA ASP A 41 17.17 6.63 18.36
C ASP A 41 18.02 6.43 17.09
N LEU A 42 18.95 7.34 16.80
CA LEU A 42 19.92 7.23 15.69
C LEU A 42 20.97 6.12 15.90
N ASN A 43 20.61 5.05 16.61
CA ASN A 43 21.47 3.90 16.80
C ASN A 43 21.63 3.17 15.44
N PRO A 44 22.81 2.62 15.09
CA PRO A 44 23.14 2.04 13.78
C PRO A 44 22.31 0.82 13.34
N GLY A 45 21.11 0.59 13.87
CA GLY A 45 20.16 -0.46 13.46
C GLY A 45 18.76 0.06 13.08
N VAL A 46 18.49 1.37 13.18
CA VAL A 46 17.14 1.93 13.00
C VAL A 46 16.66 1.98 11.55
N GLY A 47 17.58 1.94 10.57
CA GLY A 47 17.21 1.91 9.14
C GLY A 47 16.33 0.71 8.76
N ILE A 48 16.54 -0.48 9.34
CA ILE A 48 15.74 -1.67 9.02
C ILE A 48 14.33 -1.55 9.61
N LEU A 49 14.23 -1.13 10.88
CA LEU A 49 12.93 -0.93 11.53
C LEU A 49 12.13 0.15 10.80
N GLN A 50 12.79 1.24 10.40
CA GLN A 50 12.20 2.29 9.58
C GLN A 50 11.58 1.73 8.30
N LEU A 51 12.30 0.87 7.57
CA LEU A 51 11.81 0.28 6.33
C LEU A 51 10.68 -0.72 6.53
N VAL A 52 10.75 -1.53 7.58
CA VAL A 52 9.68 -2.45 7.92
C VAL A 52 8.40 -1.67 8.23
N VAL A 53 8.49 -0.56 8.96
CA VAL A 53 7.33 0.30 9.26
C VAL A 53 6.78 0.98 8.01
N ILE A 54 7.65 1.50 7.13
CA ILE A 54 7.25 2.06 5.82
C ILE A 54 6.49 1.01 5.01
N LEU A 55 7.03 -0.21 4.88
CA LEU A 55 6.42 -1.29 4.13
C LEU A 55 5.10 -1.76 4.73
N LEU A 56 5.02 -1.81 6.06
CA LEU A 56 3.78 -2.14 6.76
C LEU A 56 2.69 -1.10 6.45
N GLY A 57 3.04 0.19 6.44
CA GLY A 57 2.15 1.26 6.02
C GLY A 57 1.64 1.10 4.58
N ILE A 58 2.54 0.87 3.62
CA ILE A 58 2.19 0.63 2.21
C ILE A 58 1.32 -0.65 2.08
N GLY A 59 1.63 -1.71 2.83
CA GLY A 59 0.87 -2.95 2.87
C GLY A 59 -0.56 -2.72 3.36
N MET A 60 -0.74 -1.98 4.46
CA MET A 60 -2.07 -1.62 4.95
C MET A 60 -2.85 -0.75 3.96
N MET A 61 -2.19 0.20 3.29
CA MET A 61 -2.82 1.02 2.25
C MET A 61 -3.28 0.17 1.06
N THR A 62 -2.46 -0.77 0.59
CA THR A 62 -2.80 -1.65 -0.54
C THR A 62 -3.91 -2.65 -0.18
N ILE A 63 -3.91 -3.19 1.04
CA ILE A 63 -4.99 -4.05 1.56
C ILE A 63 -6.30 -3.25 1.68
N GLY A 64 -6.26 -2.07 2.28
CA GLY A 64 -7.44 -1.20 2.41
C GLY A 64 -7.98 -0.78 1.04
N GLY A 65 -7.11 -0.50 0.07
CA GLY A 65 -7.50 -0.22 -1.31
C GLY A 65 -8.18 -1.42 -1.98
N TYR A 66 -7.68 -2.65 -1.76
CA TYR A 66 -8.30 -3.86 -2.29
C TYR A 66 -9.66 -4.16 -1.64
N ALA A 67 -9.77 -3.99 -0.32
CA ALA A 67 -11.01 -4.17 0.43
C ALA A 67 -12.08 -3.16 -0.01
N TYR A 68 -11.71 -1.87 -0.11
CA TYR A 68 -12.59 -0.83 -0.67
C TYR A 68 -13.03 -1.17 -2.09
N ALA A 69 -12.10 -1.68 -2.90
CA ALA A 69 -12.38 -2.07 -4.27
C ALA A 69 -13.30 -3.29 -4.41
N TYR A 70 -13.38 -4.12 -3.37
CA TYR A 70 -14.29 -5.27 -3.28
C TYR A 70 -15.66 -4.85 -2.76
N GLU A 71 -15.74 -3.94 -1.80
CA GLU A 71 -16.99 -3.50 -1.16
C GLU A 71 -17.79 -2.56 -2.05
N THR A 72 -17.11 -1.69 -2.80
CA THR A 72 -17.74 -0.77 -3.77
C THR A 72 -18.23 -1.51 -5.03
N ARG A 73 -18.03 -2.83 -5.10
CA ARG A 73 -18.52 -3.66 -6.20
C ARG A 73 -20.03 -3.75 -6.15
N HIS A 74 -20.64 -3.34 -7.26
CA HIS A 74 -21.97 -3.81 -7.59
C HIS A 74 -21.87 -5.24 -8.08
N LYS A 75 -22.53 -6.18 -7.37
CA LYS A 75 -22.57 -7.62 -7.71
C LYS A 75 -23.08 -7.91 -9.13
N THR A 76 -23.69 -6.93 -9.79
CA THR A 76 -24.31 -7.03 -11.12
C THR A 76 -23.44 -6.52 -12.27
N MET A 77 -22.28 -5.88 -12.01
CA MET A 77 -21.46 -5.28 -13.07
C MET A 77 -20.25 -6.15 -13.43
N VAL A 78 -20.09 -6.43 -14.72
CA VAL A 78 -18.96 -7.20 -15.25
C VAL A 78 -17.66 -6.41 -15.01
N ARG A 79 -16.65 -7.07 -14.43
CA ARG A 79 -15.35 -6.47 -14.15
C ARG A 79 -14.68 -6.10 -15.47
N ARG A 80 -14.34 -4.82 -15.65
CA ARG A 80 -13.59 -4.39 -16.84
C ARG A 80 -12.13 -4.78 -16.68
N LEU A 81 -11.51 -5.19 -17.79
CA LEU A 81 -10.10 -5.59 -17.85
C LEU A 81 -9.16 -4.56 -17.19
N ARG A 82 -9.46 -3.26 -17.30
CA ARG A 82 -8.67 -2.19 -16.68
C ARG A 82 -8.67 -2.24 -15.14
N GLU A 83 -9.82 -2.51 -14.52
CA GLU A 83 -9.93 -2.61 -13.06
C GLU A 83 -9.19 -3.85 -12.55
N ASP A 84 -9.26 -4.94 -13.31
CA ASP A 84 -8.49 -6.16 -13.09
C ASP A 84 -6.98 -5.91 -13.14
N ILE A 85 -6.52 -5.18 -14.15
CA ILE A 85 -5.12 -4.79 -14.32
C ILE A 85 -4.70 -3.86 -13.19
N GLY A 86 -5.52 -2.87 -12.82
CA GLY A 86 -5.22 -1.93 -11.74
C GLY A 86 -4.99 -2.64 -10.40
N LEU A 87 -5.85 -3.59 -10.04
CA LEU A 87 -5.70 -4.39 -8.81
C LEU A 87 -4.42 -5.23 -8.80
N ARG A 88 -4.08 -5.86 -9.94
CA ARG A 88 -2.84 -6.63 -10.07
C ARG A 88 -1.61 -5.73 -10.02
N LEU A 89 -1.66 -4.57 -10.66
CA LEU A 89 -0.56 -3.61 -10.70
C LEU A 89 -0.26 -3.03 -9.31
N MET A 90 -1.30 -2.78 -8.49
CA MET A 90 -1.12 -2.42 -7.08
C MET A 90 -0.40 -3.53 -6.29
N ALA A 91 -0.83 -4.78 -6.47
CA ALA A 91 -0.20 -5.91 -5.80
C ALA A 91 1.27 -6.10 -6.22
N THR A 92 1.57 -5.99 -7.52
CA THR A 92 2.95 -6.09 -8.00
C THR A 92 3.80 -4.92 -7.53
N GLY A 93 3.25 -3.70 -7.48
CA GLY A 93 3.95 -2.55 -6.94
C GLY A 93 4.35 -2.73 -5.47
N TYR A 94 3.47 -3.31 -4.66
CA TYR A 94 3.80 -3.68 -3.27
C TYR A 94 4.92 -4.73 -3.19
N VAL A 95 4.87 -5.76 -4.04
CA VAL A 95 5.95 -6.78 -4.10
C VAL A 95 7.29 -6.14 -4.47
N VAL A 96 7.32 -5.22 -5.44
CA VAL A 96 8.53 -4.47 -5.80
C VAL A 96 9.04 -3.67 -4.60
N CYS A 97 8.17 -2.92 -3.91
CA CYS A 97 8.54 -2.21 -2.68
C CYS A 97 9.14 -3.17 -1.64
N ALA A 98 8.51 -4.31 -1.38
CA ALA A 98 8.94 -5.26 -0.36
C ALA A 98 10.28 -5.91 -0.70
N VAL A 99 10.46 -6.36 -1.94
CA VAL A 99 11.71 -7.00 -2.37
C VAL A 99 12.87 -6.00 -2.38
N SER A 100 12.64 -4.80 -2.89
CA SER A 100 13.67 -3.75 -2.86
C SER A 100 13.93 -3.30 -1.42
N GLY A 101 12.90 -3.02 -0.64
CA GLY A 101 13.03 -2.55 0.75
C GLY A 101 13.66 -3.56 1.70
N LEU A 102 13.46 -4.86 1.50
CA LEU A 102 14.12 -5.92 2.27
C LEU A 102 15.36 -6.50 1.59
N ALA A 103 15.86 -5.93 0.48
CA ALA A 103 16.97 -6.52 -0.27
C ALA A 103 18.22 -6.79 0.60
N ASP A 104 18.57 -5.85 1.49
CA ASP A 104 19.68 -6.01 2.43
C ASP A 104 19.38 -7.10 3.49
N VAL A 105 18.14 -7.20 3.98
CA VAL A 105 17.71 -8.24 4.95
C VAL A 105 17.71 -9.63 4.32
N LEU A 106 17.40 -9.71 3.02
CA LEU A 106 17.39 -10.95 2.24
C LEU A 106 18.80 -11.37 1.79
N GLY A 107 19.84 -10.58 2.06
CA GLY A 107 21.23 -10.88 1.67
C GLY A 107 21.52 -10.71 0.17
N ILE A 108 20.60 -10.08 -0.57
CA ILE A 108 20.75 -9.74 -2.01
C ILE A 108 21.31 -8.31 -2.17
N GLY A 109 21.21 -7.51 -1.12
CA GLY A 109 21.58 -6.10 -1.09
C GLY A 109 23.08 -5.82 -1.11
N SER A 110 23.42 -4.57 -1.39
CA SER A 110 24.79 -4.14 -1.68
C SER A 110 25.67 -3.99 -0.44
N HIS A 111 25.09 -3.90 0.76
CA HIS A 111 25.81 -3.77 2.02
C HIS A 111 25.70 -5.06 2.81
N ASN A 112 26.51 -6.04 2.42
CA ASN A 112 26.72 -7.26 3.21
C ASN A 112 27.43 -6.85 4.50
N ILE A 113 26.77 -6.99 5.65
CA ILE A 113 27.26 -6.56 6.97
C ILE A 113 28.60 -7.28 7.23
N PRO A 114 29.74 -6.56 7.16
CA PRO A 114 30.38 -6.10 8.40
C PRO A 114 31.06 -4.72 8.27
N SER A 115 31.05 -3.96 9.37
CA SER A 115 31.86 -2.74 9.64
C SER A 115 31.52 -1.40 8.93
N GLY A 116 30.27 -1.18 8.52
CA GLY A 116 29.81 0.13 8.06
C GLY A 116 28.33 0.35 8.38
N LEU A 117 27.93 1.60 8.66
CA LEU A 117 26.56 1.97 9.00
C LEU A 117 25.57 1.34 7.99
N PRO A 118 24.46 0.71 8.42
CA PRO A 118 23.44 0.25 7.49
C PRO A 118 22.81 1.48 6.84
N PHE A 119 23.31 1.76 5.64
CA PHE A 119 22.91 2.91 4.85
C PHE A 119 21.87 2.44 3.85
N PHE A 120 20.74 3.15 3.80
CA PHE A 120 19.72 2.89 2.80
C PHE A 120 20.33 3.08 1.41
N GLY A 121 20.51 1.98 0.68
CA GLY A 121 21.23 2.00 -0.59
C GLY A 121 20.45 2.80 -1.63
N LEU A 122 21.16 3.50 -2.52
CA LEU A 122 20.52 4.23 -3.63
C LEU A 122 19.58 3.31 -4.44
N TRP A 123 20.01 2.08 -4.70
CA TRP A 123 19.22 1.05 -5.40
C TRP A 123 17.96 0.62 -4.64
N GLN A 124 18.03 0.57 -3.31
CA GLN A 124 16.91 0.25 -2.43
C GLN A 124 15.84 1.33 -2.51
N SER A 125 16.27 2.60 -2.46
CA SER A 125 15.40 3.76 -2.58
C SER A 125 14.73 3.87 -3.95
N ILE A 126 15.48 3.61 -5.03
CA ILE A 126 14.94 3.61 -6.39
C ILE A 126 13.89 2.52 -6.54
N GLY A 127 14.16 1.32 -6.03
CA GLY A 127 13.21 0.21 -6.07
C GLY A 127 11.92 0.51 -5.29
N LEU A 128 12.03 1.12 -4.10
CA LEU A 128 10.89 1.56 -3.31
C LEU A 128 10.04 2.61 -4.07
N ILE A 129 10.69 3.60 -4.69
CA ILE A 129 10.00 4.64 -5.47
C ILE A 129 9.29 4.03 -6.68
N MET A 130 9.94 3.11 -7.40
CA MET A 130 9.34 2.42 -8.54
C MET A 130 8.11 1.60 -8.14
N GLY A 131 8.18 0.88 -7.02
CA GLY A 131 7.03 0.15 -6.50
C GLY A 131 5.87 1.08 -6.11
N LEU A 132 6.16 2.24 -5.51
CA LEU A 132 5.16 3.25 -5.18
C LEU A 132 4.49 3.83 -6.44
N ILE A 133 5.26 4.07 -7.49
CA ILE A 133 4.74 4.50 -8.80
C ILE A 133 3.78 3.46 -9.38
N PHE A 134 4.13 2.17 -9.33
CA PHE A 134 3.22 1.10 -9.78
C PHE A 134 1.93 1.04 -8.98
N ILE A 135 2.00 1.20 -7.65
CA ILE A 135 0.81 1.29 -6.80
C ILE A 135 -0.04 2.49 -7.23
N ALA A 136 0.55 3.67 -7.40
CA ALA A 136 -0.16 4.88 -7.80
C ALA A 136 -0.87 4.71 -9.17
N ILE A 137 -0.18 4.15 -10.16
CA ILE A 137 -0.77 3.85 -11.48
C ILE A 137 -1.92 2.85 -11.33
N GLY A 138 -1.74 1.81 -10.52
CA GLY A 138 -2.79 0.82 -10.26
C GLY A 138 -4.06 1.42 -9.64
N VAL A 139 -3.89 2.34 -8.67
CA VAL A 139 -5.00 3.11 -8.09
C VAL A 139 -5.69 3.99 -9.13
N LEU A 140 -4.93 4.71 -9.96
CA LEU A 140 -5.49 5.57 -11.01
C LEU A 140 -6.31 4.77 -12.03
N LEU A 141 -5.80 3.62 -12.47
CA LEU A 141 -6.51 2.73 -13.40
C LEU A 141 -7.82 2.20 -12.80
N TYR A 142 -7.83 1.94 -11.49
CA TYR A 142 -9.04 1.54 -10.78
C TYR A 142 -10.04 2.70 -10.61
N SER A 143 -9.55 3.91 -10.30
CA SER A 143 -10.39 5.09 -10.00
C SER A 143 -11.11 5.66 -11.22
N GLN A 144 -10.57 5.47 -12.44
CA GLN A 144 -11.21 5.95 -13.66
C GLN A 144 -12.44 5.09 -14.03
N ARG A 145 -13.55 5.30 -13.30
CA ARG A 145 -14.88 4.88 -13.76
C ARG A 145 -15.28 5.73 -14.96
N TYR A 146 -15.57 5.08 -16.08
CA TYR A 146 -16.11 5.74 -17.27
C TYR A 146 -17.52 6.27 -16.95
N SER A 147 -17.71 7.59 -17.03
CA SER A 147 -19.03 8.20 -17.08
C SER A 147 -19.56 7.98 -18.49
N PRO A 148 -20.67 7.25 -18.70
CA PRO A 148 -21.29 7.20 -20.02
C PRO A 148 -21.70 8.62 -20.41
N ASP A 149 -21.24 9.04 -21.59
CA ASP A 149 -21.60 10.32 -22.19
C ASP A 149 -23.13 10.36 -22.34
N HIS A 150 -23.79 11.26 -21.60
CA HIS A 150 -25.22 11.53 -21.78
C HIS A 150 -25.36 12.45 -23.00
N ASN A 151 -25.10 11.91 -24.18
CA ASN A 151 -25.32 12.63 -25.42
C ASN A 151 -26.70 12.22 -25.97
N ASN A 152 -27.67 13.11 -25.76
CA ASN A 152 -28.90 13.18 -26.57
C ASN A 152 -28.56 13.49 -28.02
#